data_AF-A0A1R1IAV9-F1
#
_entry.id   AF-A0A1R1IAV9-F1
#
_cell.length_a   1.000
_cell.length_b   1.000
_cell.length_c   1.000
_cell.angle_alpha   90.00
_cell.angle_beta   90.00
_cell.angle_gamma   90.00
#
_symmetry.space_group_name_H-M   'P 1'
#
loop_
_entity.id
_entity.type
_entity.pdbx_description
1 polymer ?
#
loop_
_entity_poly.entity_id
_entity_poly.type
_entity_poly.pdbx_seq_one_letter_code
_entity_poly.pdbx_strand_id
1 'polypeptide(L)' 'MIQALADEAERGYDVDALRKKGRKPKGDGPARVVPVRLDDSLLEALDAQAEREHTSRSDVIRAAIRAYVA' A
#
# COMPACT_ATOMS: atom_id res chain seq x y z
N MET A 1 10.58 -29.33 -2.02
CA MET A 1 10.40 -27.88 -1.70
C MET A 1 9.18 -27.65 -0.83
N ILE A 2 7.97 -28.13 -1.21
CA ILE A 2 6.74 -27.92 -0.43
C ILE A 2 6.81 -28.51 0.99
N GLN A 3 7.29 -29.74 1.13
CA GLN A 3 7.38 -30.39 2.46
C GLN A 3 8.27 -29.60 3.44
N ALA A 4 9.43 -29.14 2.99
CA ALA A 4 10.34 -28.35 3.82
C ALA A 4 9.71 -27.03 4.31
N LEU A 5 8.88 -26.39 3.47
CA LEU A 5 8.14 -25.18 3.83
C LEU A 5 7.00 -25.48 4.81
N ALA A 6 6.33 -26.63 4.68
CA ALA A 6 5.29 -27.08 5.59
C ALA A 6 5.87 -27.40 6.99
N ASP A 7 6.98 -28.16 7.02
CA ASP A 7 7.68 -28.52 8.26
C ASP A 7 8.24 -27.29 9.00
N GLU A 8 8.58 -26.21 8.27
CA GLU A 8 8.97 -24.93 8.86
C GLU A 8 7.78 -24.20 9.49
N ALA A 9 6.63 -24.17 8.80
CA ALA A 9 5.42 -23.55 9.32
C ALA A 9 4.88 -24.26 10.56
N GLU A 10 4.86 -25.59 10.56
CA GLU A 10 4.38 -26.41 11.69
C GLU A 10 5.27 -26.30 12.93
N ARG A 11 6.58 -26.11 12.74
CA ARG A 11 7.54 -25.88 13.84
C ARG A 11 7.31 -24.55 14.54
N GLY A 12 6.67 -23.61 13.86
CA GLY A 12 6.42 -22.26 14.34
C GLY A 12 7.67 -21.37 14.31
N TYR A 13 7.45 -20.05 14.40
CA TYR A 13 8.51 -19.05 14.51
C TYR A 13 8.63 -18.54 15.94
N ASP A 14 9.86 -18.35 16.41
CA ASP A 14 10.12 -17.62 17.65
C ASP A 14 9.78 -16.13 17.45
N VAL A 15 8.61 -15.74 17.94
CA VAL A 15 8.08 -14.38 17.80
C VAL A 15 8.91 -13.35 18.55
N ASP A 16 9.64 -13.74 19.58
CA ASP A 16 10.50 -12.84 20.36
C ASP A 16 11.82 -12.55 19.64
N ALA A 17 12.28 -13.48 18.79
CA ALA A 17 13.41 -13.27 17.88
C ALA A 17 13.04 -12.41 16.65
N LEU A 18 11.74 -12.23 16.35
CA LEU A 18 11.30 -11.40 15.24
C LEU A 18 11.41 -9.90 15.58
N ARG A 19 12.17 -9.16 14.76
CA ARG A 19 12.20 -7.69 14.86
C ARG A 19 10.82 -7.12 14.60
N LYS A 20 10.27 -6.38 15.58
CA LYS A 20 9.06 -5.55 15.41
C LYS A 20 9.30 -4.51 14.31
N LYS A 21 8.86 -4.81 13.09
CA LYS A 21 8.98 -3.91 11.94
C LYS A 21 7.66 -3.14 11.82
N GLY A 22 7.70 -1.85 12.13
CA GLY A 22 6.60 -0.94 11.78
C GLY A 22 6.45 -0.81 10.27
N ARG A 23 5.31 -0.27 9.82
CA ARG A 23 5.10 0.05 8.40
C ARG A 23 6.11 1.12 7.98
N LYS A 24 6.83 0.88 6.89
CA LYS A 24 7.76 1.89 6.36
C LYS A 24 7.01 3.19 6.04
N PRO A 25 7.59 4.36 6.34
CA PRO A 25 7.03 5.63 5.93
C PRO A 25 6.99 5.73 4.39
N LYS A 26 6.07 6.54 3.87
CA LYS A 26 5.92 6.79 2.42
C LYS A 26 6.83 7.96 1.93
N GLY A 27 7.63 8.53 2.82
CA GLY A 27 8.61 9.62 2.60
C GLY A 27 9.49 9.77 3.85
N ASP A 28 9.89 10.98 4.19
CA ASP A 28 10.76 11.27 5.35
C ASP A 28 10.08 11.01 6.72
N GLY A 29 8.78 10.73 6.72
CA GLY A 29 8.01 10.51 7.93
C GLY A 29 6.67 9.81 7.68
N PRO A 30 5.87 9.64 8.75
CA PRO A 30 4.53 9.07 8.63
C PRO A 30 3.66 9.92 7.69
N ALA A 31 2.86 9.24 6.87
CA ALA A 31 1.91 9.92 6.00
C ALA A 31 0.82 10.61 6.83
N ARG A 32 0.44 11.83 6.44
CA ARG A 32 -0.73 12.55 6.97
C ARG A 32 -1.93 12.33 6.05
N VAL A 33 -3.10 12.10 6.64
CA VAL A 33 -4.37 12.06 5.89
C VAL A 33 -4.86 13.50 5.67
N VAL A 34 -5.11 13.87 4.42
CA VAL A 34 -5.67 15.17 4.04
C VAL A 34 -7.03 14.91 3.39
N PRO A 35 -8.17 15.35 4.00
CA PRO A 35 -9.48 15.17 3.40
C PRO A 35 -9.65 16.11 2.19
N VAL A 36 -10.12 15.57 1.06
CA VAL A 36 -10.41 16.32 -0.16
C VAL A 36 -11.81 15.94 -0.64
N ARG A 37 -12.61 16.93 -1.05
CA ARG A 37 -13.92 16.68 -1.66
C ARG A 37 -13.72 16.46 -3.16
N LEU A 38 -14.21 15.33 -3.65
CA LEU A 38 -14.22 14.96 -5.06
C LEU A 38 -15.68 14.66 -5.41
N ASP A 39 -16.10 15.03 -6.61
CA ASP A 39 -17.39 14.59 -7.14
C ASP A 39 -17.35 13.11 -7.53
N ASP A 40 -18.53 12.50 -7.66
CA ASP A 40 -18.67 11.07 -7.92
C ASP A 40 -18.05 10.66 -9.26
N SER A 41 -18.16 11.52 -10.29
CA SER A 41 -17.62 11.22 -11.63
C SER A 41 -16.09 11.13 -11.61
N LEU A 42 -15.44 12.00 -10.84
CA LEU A 42 -13.99 11.97 -10.66
C LEU A 42 -13.55 10.76 -9.84
N LEU A 43 -14.33 10.36 -8.83
CA LEU A 43 -14.05 9.15 -8.06
C LEU A 43 -14.11 7.89 -8.94
N GLU A 44 -15.14 7.76 -9.78
CA GLU A 44 -15.28 6.65 -10.72
C GLU A 44 -14.12 6.59 -11.72
N ALA A 45 -13.69 7.74 -12.25
CA ALA A 45 -12.55 7.81 -13.16
C ALA A 45 -11.23 7.38 -12.49
N LEU A 46 -11.03 7.75 -11.22
CA LEU A 46 -9.86 7.35 -10.43
C LEU A 46 -9.86 5.85 -10.13
N ASP A 47 -11.00 5.28 -9.76
CA ASP A 47 -11.13 3.85 -9.50
C ASP A 47 -10.92 3.04 -10.80
N ALA A 48 -11.48 3.48 -11.92
CA ALA A 48 -11.24 2.85 -13.22
C ALA A 48 -9.76 2.89 -13.64
N GLN A 49 -9.04 3.98 -13.35
CA GLN A 49 -7.60 4.05 -13.59
C GLN A 49 -6.83 3.09 -12.66
N ALA A 50 -7.23 3.02 -11.39
CA ALA A 50 -6.60 2.14 -10.41
C ALA A 50 -6.69 0.66 -10.83
N GLU A 51 -7.87 0.23 -11.32
CA GLU A 51 -8.09 -1.11 -11.86
C GLU A 51 -7.21 -1.38 -13.10
N ARG A 52 -7.14 -0.43 -14.04
CA ARG A 52 -6.28 -0.56 -15.24
C ARG A 52 -4.81 -0.74 -14.92
N GLU A 53 -4.32 -0.05 -13.88
CA GLU A 53 -2.92 -0.08 -13.47
C GLU A 53 -2.62 -1.16 -12.40
N HIS A 54 -3.63 -1.95 -11.99
CA HIS A 54 -3.53 -2.89 -10.87
C HIS A 54 -2.93 -2.26 -9.60
N THR A 55 -3.35 -1.03 -9.30
CA THR A 55 -2.86 -0.23 -8.19
C THR A 55 -4.01 0.28 -7.32
N SER A 56 -3.70 1.00 -6.24
CA SER A 56 -4.76 1.60 -5.40
C SER A 56 -5.17 2.98 -5.90
N ARG A 57 -6.44 3.36 -5.69
CA ARG A 57 -6.92 4.74 -5.93
C ARG A 57 -6.03 5.80 -5.27
N SER A 58 -5.55 5.54 -4.06
CA SER A 58 -4.62 6.45 -3.36
C SER A 58 -3.26 6.57 -4.06
N ASP A 59 -2.79 5.52 -4.74
CA ASP A 59 -1.56 5.58 -5.52
C ASP A 59 -1.76 6.39 -6.80
N VAL A 60 -2.89 6.23 -7.50
CA VAL A 60 -3.28 7.06 -8.66
C VAL A 60 -3.34 8.54 -8.27
N ILE A 61 -4.06 8.87 -7.19
CA ILE A 61 -4.16 10.26 -6.69
C ILE A 61 -2.78 10.84 -6.39
N ARG A 62 -1.92 10.09 -5.69
CA ARG A 62 -0.56 10.56 -5.38
C ARG A 62 0.31 10.72 -6.63
N ALA A 63 0.15 9.84 -7.62
CA ALA A 63 0.87 9.94 -8.89
C ALA A 63 0.46 11.20 -9.65
N ALA A 64 -0.84 11.47 -9.75
CA ALA A 64 -1.37 12.68 -10.37
C ALA A 64 -0.86 13.95 -9.67
N ILE A 65 -0.90 14.00 -8.33
CA ILE A 65 -0.37 15.13 -7.56
C ILE A 65 1.12 15.32 -7.83
N ARG A 66 1.92 14.24 -7.79
CA ARG A 66 3.37 14.31 -8.09
C ARG A 66 3.63 14.82 -9.51
N ALA A 67 2.87 14.38 -10.49
CA ALA A 67 3.00 14.84 -11.87
C ALA A 67 2.61 16.30 -12.04
N TYR A 68 1.65 16.80 -11.25
CA TYR A 68 1.18 18.19 -11.30
C TYR A 68 2.14 19.18 -10.63
N VAL A 69 2.78 18.79 -9.52
CA VAL A 69 3.67 19.68 -8.73
C VAL A 69 5.15 19.57 -9.11
N ALA A 70 5.49 18.71 -10.06
CA ALA A 70 6.86 18.48 -10.52
C ALA A 70 7.41 19.67 -11.34
#